data_AF-A0AAN7Z991-F1
#
_entry.id   AF-A0AAN7Z991-F1
#
_cell.length_a   1.000
_cell.length_b   1.000
_cell.length_c   1.000
_cell.angle_alpha   90.00
_cell.angle_beta   90.00
_cell.angle_gamma   90.00
#
_symmetry.space_group_name_H-M   'P 1'
#
loop_
_entity.id
_entity.type
_entity.pdbx_description
1 polymer ?
#
loop_
_entity_poly.entity_id
_entity_poly.type
_entity_poly.pdbx_seq_one_letter_code
_entity_poly.pdbx_strand_id
1 'polypeptide(L)'
;MALNPIHLSPNIRDAPRLSIPRARSSLREHRNPPPASRNNLSSHASVSQFLTSRFLWTDLAPYLKVLVFQTDSILCSASPHHIDEFLPYDLIGAPIHARFGTGFNGGLSLRNRELILRVLDRWDFAVDSAAEDAPTEWKFEDQWFYARMRELGEDAELKGDWASV
;
A
#
# COMPACT_ATOMS: atom_id res chain seq x y z
N MET A 1 -14.86 37.38 0.47
CA MET A 1 -14.51 36.16 1.24
C MET A 1 -13.50 35.38 0.41
N ALA A 2 -12.22 35.51 0.74
CA ALA A 2 -11.13 34.87 0.03
C ALA A 2 -10.73 33.59 0.80
N LEU A 3 -10.63 32.48 0.09
CA LEU A 3 -10.13 31.21 0.63
C LEU A 3 -8.62 31.33 0.87
N ASN A 4 -8.17 31.05 2.07
CA ASN A 4 -6.75 30.95 2.38
C ASN A 4 -6.16 29.71 1.70
N PRO A 5 -5.05 29.84 0.94
CA PRO A 5 -4.32 28.68 0.43
C PRO A 5 -3.58 27.98 1.58
N ILE A 6 -3.62 26.65 1.58
CA ILE A 6 -2.83 25.80 2.48
C ILE A 6 -1.36 25.98 2.11
N HIS A 7 -0.59 26.55 3.03
CA HIS A 7 0.85 26.77 2.90
C HIS A 7 1.59 25.50 3.31
N LEU A 8 2.13 24.75 2.34
CA LEU A 8 3.13 23.71 2.58
C LEU A 8 4.52 24.35 2.48
N SER A 9 5.19 24.50 3.63
CA SER A 9 6.53 25.09 3.71
C SER A 9 7.58 24.26 2.96
N PRO A 10 8.42 24.87 2.10
CA PRO A 10 9.58 24.20 1.51
C PRO A 10 10.83 24.56 2.31
N ASN A 11 11.46 23.60 2.99
CA ASN A 11 12.91 23.65 3.19
C ASN A 11 13.48 22.33 3.74
N ILE A 12 13.90 21.45 2.83
CA ILE A 12 14.95 20.47 3.11
C ILE A 12 15.83 20.39 1.85
N ARG A 13 16.56 21.48 1.57
CA ARG A 13 17.60 21.48 0.52
C ARG A 13 18.97 21.03 1.04
N ASP A 14 19.10 20.76 2.33
CA ASP A 14 20.41 20.50 2.98
C ASP A 14 20.53 19.13 3.66
N ALA A 15 19.69 18.14 3.32
CA ALA A 15 19.93 16.78 3.80
C ALA A 15 21.16 16.19 3.08
N PRO A 16 22.25 15.82 3.79
CA PRO A 16 23.42 15.22 3.16
C PRO A 16 23.01 13.89 2.50
N ARG A 17 23.37 13.73 1.21
CA ARG A 17 23.23 12.45 0.50
C ARG A 17 24.06 11.41 1.23
N LEU A 18 23.41 10.58 2.05
CA LEU A 18 24.03 9.37 2.57
C LEU A 18 24.40 8.49 1.37
N SER A 19 25.69 8.34 1.14
CA SER A 19 26.24 7.35 0.22
C SER A 19 25.97 5.97 0.82
N ILE A 20 24.82 5.38 0.49
CA ILE A 20 24.50 4.00 0.86
C ILE A 20 25.46 3.08 0.10
N PRO A 21 26.32 2.30 0.79
CA PRO A 21 27.15 1.32 0.12
C PRO A 21 26.24 0.31 -0.58
N ARG A 22 26.48 0.07 -1.87
CA ARG A 22 25.74 -0.91 -2.67
C ARG A 22 26.11 -2.31 -2.17
N ALA A 23 25.46 -2.75 -1.10
CA ALA A 23 25.62 -4.09 -0.56
C ALA A 23 25.13 -5.09 -1.60
N ARG A 24 26.07 -5.75 -2.27
CA ARG A 24 25.79 -7.01 -2.98
C ARG A 24 25.63 -8.10 -1.92
N SER A 25 24.45 -8.20 -1.33
CA SER A 25 24.04 -9.42 -0.64
C SER A 25 22.80 -9.95 -1.34
N SER A 26 22.91 -11.10 -1.99
CA SER A 26 21.73 -11.91 -2.28
C SER A 26 21.18 -12.41 -0.96
N LEU A 27 20.38 -11.58 -0.29
CA LEU A 27 19.69 -11.97 0.94
C LEU A 27 18.67 -13.03 0.54
N ARG A 28 18.99 -14.31 0.78
CA ARG A 28 18.00 -15.38 0.71
C ARG A 28 17.35 -15.45 2.08
N GLU A 29 16.13 -14.98 2.16
CA GLU A 29 15.32 -15.06 3.37
C GLU A 29 14.42 -16.29 3.28
N HIS A 30 14.53 -17.18 4.27
CA HIS A 30 13.64 -18.33 4.38
C HIS A 30 12.39 -17.89 5.14
N ARG A 31 11.24 -17.91 4.48
CA ARG A 31 9.94 -17.54 5.06
C ARG A 31 9.00 -18.73 5.15
N ASN A 32 7.97 -18.62 5.97
CA ASN A 32 6.97 -19.68 6.06
C ASN A 32 6.13 -19.72 4.78
N PRO A 33 5.76 -20.90 4.26
CA PRO A 33 4.86 -20.97 3.14
C PRO A 33 3.46 -20.46 3.55
N PRO A 34 2.71 -19.84 2.62
CA PRO A 34 1.31 -19.52 2.89
C PRO A 34 0.50 -20.79 3.22
N PRO A 35 -0.60 -20.65 3.99
CA PRO A 35 -1.52 -21.75 4.23
C PRO A 35 -1.97 -22.36 2.90
N ALA A 36 -2.05 -23.69 2.82
CA ALA A 36 -2.28 -24.41 1.55
C ALA A 36 -3.54 -23.96 0.78
N SER A 37 -4.55 -23.42 1.47
CA SER A 37 -5.77 -22.84 0.89
C SER A 37 -5.55 -21.53 0.13
N ARG A 38 -4.35 -20.93 0.17
CA ARG A 38 -4.02 -19.62 -0.42
C ARG A 38 -2.94 -19.67 -1.50
N ASN A 39 -2.70 -20.85 -2.09
CA ASN A 39 -1.61 -21.08 -3.05
C ASN A 39 -2.02 -20.90 -4.53
N ASN A 40 -3.28 -20.56 -4.80
CA ASN A 40 -3.79 -20.38 -6.15
C ASN A 40 -3.96 -18.89 -6.48
N LEU A 41 -3.09 -18.34 -7.33
CA LEU A 41 -3.10 -16.94 -7.77
C LEU A 41 -3.55 -16.76 -9.23
N SER A 42 -4.35 -17.70 -9.75
CA SER A 42 -4.77 -17.72 -11.16
C SER A 42 -5.87 -16.73 -11.54
N SER A 43 -6.44 -16.00 -10.57
CA SER A 43 -7.54 -15.05 -10.81
C SER A 43 -7.35 -13.78 -10.00
N HIS A 44 -7.92 -12.67 -10.47
CA HIS A 44 -7.93 -11.41 -9.71
C HIS A 44 -8.54 -11.57 -8.31
N ALA A 45 -9.60 -12.36 -8.17
CA ALA A 45 -10.24 -12.62 -6.88
C ALA A 45 -9.30 -13.37 -5.93
N SER A 46 -8.61 -14.40 -6.42
CA SER A 46 -7.69 -15.18 -5.59
C SER A 46 -6.40 -14.41 -5.25
N VAL A 47 -5.94 -13.53 -6.14
CA VAL A 47 -4.90 -12.54 -5.85
C VAL A 47 -5.36 -11.57 -4.77
N SER A 48 -6.56 -11.01 -4.89
CA SER A 48 -7.11 -10.07 -3.89
C SER A 48 -7.22 -10.73 -2.51
N GLN A 49 -7.74 -11.96 -2.43
CA GLN A 49 -7.81 -12.74 -1.18
C GLN A 49 -6.42 -13.03 -0.58
N PHE A 50 -5.41 -13.26 -1.43
CA PHE A 50 -4.05 -13.46 -0.97
C PHE A 50 -3.44 -12.16 -0.45
N LEU A 51 -3.64 -11.03 -1.13
CA LEU A 51 -3.10 -9.73 -0.74
C LEU A 51 -3.86 -9.12 0.45
N THR A 52 -5.06 -9.59 0.80
CA THR A 52 -5.77 -9.24 2.04
C THR A 52 -5.56 -10.25 3.16
N SER A 53 -4.67 -11.22 2.94
CA SER A 53 -4.23 -12.17 3.96
C SER A 53 -3.39 -11.49 5.03
N ARG A 54 -3.85 -11.49 6.28
CA ARG A 54 -3.03 -11.07 7.44
C ARG A 54 -1.69 -11.81 7.51
N PHE A 55 -1.68 -13.10 7.13
CA PHE A 55 -0.46 -13.92 7.12
C PHE A 55 0.66 -13.27 6.30
N LEU A 56 0.35 -12.79 5.08
CA LEU A 56 1.35 -12.19 4.20
C LEU A 56 2.02 -10.99 4.88
N TRP A 57 1.21 -10.07 5.39
CA TRP A 57 1.69 -8.84 5.98
C TRP A 57 2.36 -9.06 7.34
N THR A 58 2.01 -10.11 8.08
CA THR A 58 2.73 -10.46 9.31
C THR A 58 4.09 -11.10 8.99
N ASP A 59 4.13 -11.98 8.00
CA ASP A 59 5.35 -12.69 7.59
C ASP A 59 6.39 -11.73 7.00
N LEU A 60 5.97 -10.62 6.38
CA LEU A 60 6.84 -9.54 5.87
C LEU A 60 7.48 -8.66 6.96
N ALA A 61 7.39 -9.03 8.24
CA ALA A 61 8.25 -8.46 9.26
C ALA A 61 9.75 -8.69 8.93
N PRO A 62 10.67 -7.74 9.25
CA PRO A 62 10.47 -6.43 9.88
C PRO A 62 10.31 -5.26 8.88
N TYR A 63 10.14 -5.50 7.57
CA TYR A 63 10.02 -4.47 6.53
C TYR A 63 8.75 -3.59 6.60
N LEU A 64 8.89 -2.30 6.91
CA LEU A 64 7.77 -1.36 7.06
C LEU A 64 7.09 -1.01 5.73
N LYS A 65 7.90 -0.76 4.69
CA LYS A 65 7.44 -0.39 3.35
C LYS A 65 7.68 -1.57 2.41
N VAL A 66 6.64 -1.99 1.70
CA VAL A 66 6.66 -3.14 0.80
C VAL A 66 6.32 -2.66 -0.61
N LEU A 67 7.25 -2.88 -1.54
CA LEU A 67 7.01 -2.67 -2.97
C LEU A 67 6.43 -3.96 -3.57
N VAL A 68 5.21 -3.88 -4.08
CA VAL A 68 4.50 -4.97 -4.76
C VAL A 68 4.45 -4.63 -6.24
N PHE A 69 4.86 -5.57 -7.10
CA PHE A 69 4.77 -5.41 -8.55
C PHE A 69 4.46 -6.73 -9.25
N GLN A 70 3.59 -6.68 -10.24
CA GLN A 70 3.26 -7.81 -11.10
C GLN A 70 4.39 -8.08 -12.11
N THR A 71 4.40 -9.28 -12.68
CA THR A 71 5.46 -9.72 -13.62
C THR A 71 5.51 -8.92 -14.93
N ASP A 72 4.46 -8.18 -15.23
CA ASP A 72 4.34 -7.26 -16.37
C ASP A 72 4.71 -5.80 -16.02
N SER A 73 5.18 -5.54 -14.79
CA SER A 73 5.68 -4.24 -14.35
C SER A 73 7.21 -4.20 -14.29
N ILE A 74 7.80 -3.05 -14.65
CA ILE A 74 9.26 -2.86 -14.65
C ILE A 74 9.66 -1.51 -14.06
N LEU A 75 10.75 -1.50 -13.29
CA LEU A 75 11.40 -0.27 -12.82
C LEU A 75 12.33 0.27 -13.91
N CYS A 76 12.05 1.47 -14.39
CA CYS A 76 12.88 2.14 -15.40
C CYS A 76 14.06 2.85 -14.75
N SER A 77 15.28 2.37 -14.97
CA SER A 77 16.51 2.97 -14.42
C SER A 77 16.83 4.36 -15.00
N ALA A 78 16.25 4.70 -16.15
CA ALA A 78 16.36 6.01 -16.78
C ALA A 78 15.26 6.99 -16.31
N SER A 79 14.35 6.56 -15.43
CA SER A 79 13.36 7.44 -14.81
C SER A 79 14.06 8.54 -14.00
N PRO A 80 13.59 9.80 -14.07
CA PRO A 80 14.08 10.85 -13.19
C PRO A 80 13.61 10.67 -11.74
N HIS A 81 12.63 9.80 -11.51
CA HIS A 81 12.05 9.49 -10.21
C HIS A 81 12.58 8.17 -9.65
N HIS A 82 12.92 8.17 -8.36
CA HIS A 82 13.38 7.01 -7.61
C HIS A 82 12.32 6.53 -6.60
N ILE A 83 12.30 5.23 -6.28
CA ILE A 83 11.39 4.66 -5.28
C ILE A 83 11.53 5.34 -3.91
N ASP A 84 12.74 5.76 -3.56
CA ASP A 84 13.04 6.40 -2.28
C ASP A 84 12.23 7.69 -2.05
N GLU A 85 11.89 8.41 -3.13
CA GLU A 85 11.04 9.62 -3.09
C GLU A 85 9.63 9.33 -2.59
N PHE A 86 9.19 8.07 -2.69
CA PHE A 86 7.85 7.62 -2.38
C PHE A 86 7.72 6.97 -1.00
N LEU A 87 8.84 6.70 -0.31
CA LEU A 87 8.84 6.11 1.03
C LEU A 87 8.06 6.90 2.10
N PRO A 88 7.93 8.25 2.04
CA PRO A 88 7.10 8.99 2.99
C PRO A 88 5.60 8.65 2.94
N TYR A 89 5.08 8.14 1.81
CA TYR A 89 3.66 7.85 1.64
C TYR A 89 3.30 6.43 2.08
N ASP A 90 2.09 6.23 2.59
CA ASP A 90 1.66 4.93 3.10
C ASP A 90 1.00 4.02 2.07
N LEU A 91 0.42 4.61 1.02
CA LEU A 91 -0.12 3.89 -0.11
C LEU A 91 0.11 4.70 -1.38
N ILE A 92 0.80 4.08 -2.34
CA ILE A 92 0.90 4.56 -3.72
C ILE A 92 0.61 3.37 -4.62
N GLY A 93 -0.14 3.60 -5.70
CA GLY A 93 -0.24 2.63 -6.78
C GLY A 93 -0.33 3.32 -8.14
N ALA A 94 -0.43 2.51 -9.18
CA ALA A 94 -0.56 3.03 -10.54
C ALA A 94 -1.92 3.72 -10.72
N PRO A 95 -2.02 4.77 -11.57
CA PRO A 95 -3.28 5.48 -11.78
C PRO A 95 -4.33 4.54 -12.38
N ILE A 96 -5.54 4.59 -11.84
CA ILE A 96 -6.72 3.93 -12.41
C ILE A 96 -7.52 4.94 -13.23
N HIS A 97 -8.02 4.52 -14.41
CA HIS A 97 -8.94 5.35 -15.17
C HIS A 97 -10.29 5.41 -14.41
N ALA A 98 -10.88 6.59 -14.25
CA ALA A 98 -12.08 6.81 -13.42
C ALA A 98 -13.26 5.86 -13.73
N ARG A 99 -13.41 5.45 -15.00
CA ARG A 99 -14.39 4.42 -15.42
C ARG A 99 -14.26 3.06 -14.73
N PHE A 100 -13.11 2.76 -14.14
CA PHE A 100 -12.79 1.48 -13.49
C PHE A 100 -12.79 1.58 -11.95
N GLY A 101 -13.11 2.75 -11.40
CA GLY A 101 -13.21 3.00 -9.97
C GLY A 101 -12.32 4.14 -9.48
N THR A 102 -12.01 4.13 -8.19
CA THR A 102 -11.24 5.19 -7.51
C THR A 102 -10.02 4.61 -6.80
N GLY A 103 -9.03 5.46 -6.49
CA GLY A 103 -7.79 5.02 -5.86
C GLY A 103 -6.74 4.62 -6.89
N PHE A 104 -6.21 3.40 -6.76
CA PHE A 104 -5.05 2.95 -7.51
C PHE A 104 -5.20 1.53 -8.04
N ASN A 105 -4.41 1.21 -9.07
CA ASN A 105 -4.15 -0.16 -9.51
C ASN A 105 -2.92 -0.71 -8.75
N GLY A 106 -3.06 -1.92 -8.21
CA GLY A 106 -2.09 -2.59 -7.36
C GLY A 106 -0.92 -3.22 -8.10
N GLY A 107 -0.93 -3.25 -9.44
CA GLY A 107 0.06 -3.90 -10.28
C GLY A 107 1.48 -3.36 -10.14
N LEU A 108 1.61 -2.12 -9.70
CA LEU A 108 2.83 -1.55 -9.14
C LEU A 108 2.44 -0.63 -7.99
N SER A 109 2.76 -1.02 -6.76
CA SER A 109 2.35 -0.28 -5.57
C SER A 109 3.37 -0.32 -4.43
N LEU A 110 3.45 0.76 -3.68
CA LEU A 110 4.20 0.85 -2.42
C LEU A 110 3.19 0.91 -1.27
N ARG A 111 3.34 0.01 -0.30
CA ARG A 111 2.38 -0.15 0.80
C ARG A 111 3.07 -0.14 2.16
N ASN A 112 2.50 0.57 3.13
CA ASN A 112 2.89 0.50 4.53
C ASN A 112 2.27 -0.74 5.19
N ARG A 113 3.12 -1.69 5.59
CA ARG A 113 2.70 -2.96 6.21
C ARG A 113 1.86 -2.77 7.47
N GLU A 114 2.25 -1.84 8.34
CA GLU A 114 1.54 -1.59 9.60
C GLU A 114 0.16 -0.99 9.35
N LEU A 115 0.05 -0.08 8.37
CA LEU A 115 -1.24 0.49 7.99
C LEU A 115 -2.17 -0.57 7.39
N ILE A 116 -1.64 -1.46 6.56
CA ILE A 116 -2.39 -2.60 6.03
C ILE A 116 -2.90 -3.48 7.17
N LEU A 117 -2.05 -3.84 8.13
CA LEU A 117 -2.44 -4.67 9.29
C LEU A 117 -3.55 -3.99 10.10
N ARG A 118 -3.47 -2.66 10.31
CA ARG A 118 -4.53 -1.89 10.99
C ARG A 118 -5.86 -1.92 10.26
N VAL A 119 -5.86 -1.89 8.92
CA VAL A 119 -7.07 -2.06 8.12
C VAL A 119 -7.63 -3.47 8.33
N LEU A 120 -6.78 -4.49 8.23
CA LEU A 120 -7.18 -5.90 8.40
C LEU A 120 -7.60 -6.25 9.84
N ASP A 121 -7.26 -5.43 10.85
CA ASP A 121 -7.76 -5.57 12.22
C ASP A 121 -9.21 -5.12 12.38
N ARG A 122 -9.67 -4.22 11.51
CA ARG A 122 -10.99 -3.58 11.61
C ARG A 122 -11.99 -4.10 10.60
N TRP A 123 -11.52 -4.46 9.41
CA TRP A 123 -12.36 -4.85 8.28
C TRP A 123 -11.91 -6.16 7.68
N ASP A 124 -12.86 -6.93 7.16
CA ASP A 124 -12.63 -8.20 6.48
C ASP A 124 -13.01 -8.05 5.00
N PHE A 125 -12.01 -8.17 4.12
CA PHE A 125 -12.21 -8.05 2.67
C PHE A 125 -13.21 -9.06 2.12
N ALA A 126 -13.20 -10.31 2.59
CA ALA A 126 -14.10 -11.33 2.08
C ALA A 126 -15.55 -11.04 2.46
N VAL A 127 -15.79 -10.48 3.65
CA VAL A 127 -17.10 -10.01 4.08
C VAL A 127 -17.53 -8.78 3.26
N ASP A 128 -16.69 -7.75 3.22
CA ASP A 128 -16.98 -6.47 2.56
C ASP A 128 -17.22 -6.65 1.06
N SER A 129 -16.35 -7.41 0.39
CA SER A 129 -16.45 -7.65 -1.05
C SER A 129 -17.61 -8.57 -1.42
N ALA A 130 -18.20 -9.32 -0.49
CA ALA A 130 -19.35 -10.19 -0.73
C ALA A 130 -20.70 -9.55 -0.39
N ALA A 131 -20.71 -8.38 0.27
CA ALA A 131 -21.95 -7.69 0.61
C ALA A 131 -22.78 -7.37 -0.65
N GLU A 132 -24.10 -7.42 -0.53
CA GLU A 132 -25.03 -7.22 -1.65
C GLU A 132 -24.94 -5.79 -2.19
N ASP A 133 -24.72 -4.83 -1.30
CA ASP A 133 -24.54 -3.40 -1.58
C ASP A 133 -23.07 -2.98 -1.71
N ALA A 134 -22.15 -3.95 -1.78
CA ALA A 134 -20.73 -3.67 -1.92
C ALA A 134 -20.45 -2.85 -3.20
N PRO A 135 -19.78 -1.69 -3.09
CA PRO A 135 -19.29 -0.96 -4.26
C PRO A 135 -18.45 -1.86 -5.18
N THR A 136 -18.49 -1.61 -6.48
CA THR A 136 -17.78 -2.46 -7.46
C THR A 136 -16.27 -2.43 -7.23
N GLU A 137 -15.74 -1.29 -6.79
CA GLU A 137 -14.35 -1.08 -6.39
C GLU A 137 -13.91 -2.01 -5.25
N TRP A 138 -14.82 -2.44 -4.36
CA TRP A 138 -14.48 -3.34 -3.26
C TRP A 138 -14.26 -4.79 -3.68
N LYS A 139 -14.47 -5.12 -4.97
CA LYS A 139 -14.12 -6.42 -5.52
C LYS A 139 -12.61 -6.58 -5.77
N PHE A 140 -11.84 -5.48 -5.71
CA PHE A 140 -10.40 -5.44 -5.92
C PHE A 140 -9.70 -4.94 -4.66
N GLU A 141 -8.61 -5.60 -4.25
CA GLU A 141 -8.02 -5.31 -2.94
C GLU A 141 -7.35 -3.94 -2.87
N ASP A 142 -6.77 -3.49 -3.97
CA ASP A 142 -6.06 -2.22 -4.08
C ASP A 142 -7.00 -1.03 -3.81
N GLN A 143 -8.17 -1.06 -4.44
CA GLN A 143 -9.23 -0.07 -4.25
C GLN A 143 -9.92 -0.23 -2.89
N TRP A 144 -10.12 -1.46 -2.41
CA TRP A 144 -10.65 -1.70 -1.07
C TRP A 144 -9.72 -1.16 0.02
N PHE A 145 -8.41 -1.42 -0.05
CA PHE A 145 -7.44 -0.84 0.86
C PHE A 145 -7.43 0.68 0.78
N TYR A 146 -7.46 1.26 -0.42
CA TYR A 146 -7.56 2.70 -0.59
C TYR A 146 -8.79 3.28 0.13
N ALA A 147 -9.96 2.68 -0.05
CA ALA A 147 -11.19 3.11 0.60
C ALA A 147 -11.10 2.99 2.14
N ARG A 148 -10.69 1.83 2.67
CA ARG A 148 -10.58 1.61 4.11
C ARG A 148 -9.47 2.44 4.77
N MET A 149 -8.39 2.73 4.08
CA MET A 149 -7.35 3.64 4.58
C MET A 149 -7.83 5.07 4.66
N ARG A 150 -8.67 5.51 3.71
CA ARG A 150 -9.30 6.83 3.78
C ARG A 150 -10.25 6.92 4.97
N GLU A 151 -11.11 5.93 5.15
CA GLU A 151 -11.99 5.86 6.33
C GLU A 151 -11.17 5.83 7.63
N LEU A 152 -10.07 5.08 7.67
CA LEU A 152 -9.17 5.05 8.83
C LEU A 152 -8.49 6.40 9.09
N GLY A 153 -8.18 7.16 8.03
CA GLY A 153 -7.61 8.50 8.10
C GLY A 153 -8.62 9.53 8.59
N GLU A 154 -9.85 9.48 8.07
CA GLU A 154 -10.99 10.29 8.52
C GLU A 154 -11.33 9.97 10.00
N ASP A 155 -11.27 8.70 10.40
CA ASP A 155 -11.39 8.25 11.80
C ASP A 155 -10.21 8.72 12.69
N ALA A 156 -9.00 8.77 12.14
CA ALA A 156 -7.80 9.21 12.85
C ALA A 156 -7.74 10.74 12.98
N GLU A 157 -8.31 11.49 12.04
CA GLU A 157 -8.48 12.94 12.13
C GLU A 157 -9.59 13.29 13.15
N LEU A 158 -10.53 12.37 13.41
CA LEU A 158 -11.50 12.45 14.51
C LEU A 158 -10.97 11.96 15.87
N LYS A 159 -9.76 11.38 15.92
CA LYS A 159 -9.02 11.07 17.16
C LYS A 159 -7.58 11.56 17.03
N GLY A 160 -7.41 12.88 17.16
CA GLY A 160 -6.11 13.52 17.24
C GLY A 160 -5.28 12.91 18.36
N ASP A 161 -4.29 12.08 18.00
CA ASP A 161 -3.23 11.64 18.90
C ASP A 161 -1.99 11.10 18.17
N TRP A 162 -1.62 11.74 17.05
CA TRP A 162 -0.32 11.51 16.40
C TRP A 162 0.73 12.57 16.75
N ALA A 163 0.46 13.42 17.75
CA ALA A 163 1.35 14.51 18.15
C ALA A 163 2.41 14.12 19.21
N SER A 164 2.60 12.83 19.51
CA SER A 164 3.52 12.42 20.59
C SER A 164 4.23 11.08 20.33
N VAL A 165 5.07 11.00 19.28
CA VAL A 165 6.25 10.11 19.27
C VAL A 165 7.36 10.72 18.42
#